data_AF-A0A7W9UMB5-F1
#
_entry.id   AF-A0A7W9UMB5-F1
#
_cell.length_a   1.000
_cell.length_b   1.000
_cell.length_c   1.000
_cell.angle_alpha   90.00
_cell.angle_beta   90.00
_cell.angle_gamma   90.00
#
_symmetry.space_group_name_H-M   'P 1'
#
loop_
_entity.id
_entity.type
_entity.pdbx_description
1 polymer ?
#
loop_
_entity_poly.entity_id
_entity_poly.type
_entity_poly.pdbx_seq_one_letter_code
_entity_poly.pdbx_strand_id
1 'polypeptide(L)'
;MPITWELGEPIAVRTLHRGDEPVTVEIGRPRPYMESEDFFCPFRITGIELQEEGYTVGVDSVQALTLTLARVGDVLAVSGNSYSFLGGTDLGFPRSSG
;
A
#
# COMPACT_ATOMS: atom_id res chain seq x y z
N MET A 1 -8.92 23.47 2.60
CA MET A 1 -9.48 22.30 3.33
C MET A 1 -8.33 21.43 3.79
N PRO A 2 -8.31 20.90 5.02
CA PRO A 2 -7.31 19.91 5.40
C PRO A 2 -7.47 18.69 4.50
N ILE A 3 -6.35 18.13 4.06
CA ILE A 3 -6.39 17.04 3.11
C ILE A 3 -6.79 15.76 3.82
N THR A 4 -7.88 15.15 3.36
CA THR A 4 -8.37 13.87 3.87
C THR A 4 -7.97 12.80 2.88
N TRP A 5 -6.85 12.12 3.15
CA TRP A 5 -6.32 11.02 2.34
C TRP A 5 -7.09 9.72 2.60
N GLU A 6 -8.41 9.78 2.46
CA GLU A 6 -9.25 8.64 2.76
C GLU A 6 -9.10 7.55 1.71
N LEU A 7 -8.88 6.32 2.18
CA LEU A 7 -8.84 5.12 1.35
C LEU A 7 -10.06 5.04 0.42
N GLY A 8 -11.25 5.37 0.94
CA GLY A 8 -12.53 5.12 0.28
C GLY A 8 -12.74 3.63 0.01
N GLU A 9 -13.54 3.30 -1.00
CA GLU A 9 -13.70 1.90 -1.45
C GLU A 9 -12.38 1.39 -2.06
N PRO A 10 -11.78 0.32 -1.51
CA PRO A 10 -10.56 -0.26 -2.05
C PRO A 10 -10.79 -0.80 -3.47
N ILE A 11 -9.83 -0.60 -4.35
CA ILE A 11 -9.80 -1.24 -5.67
C ILE A 11 -9.11 -2.60 -5.64
N ALA A 12 -8.36 -2.88 -4.58
CA ALA A 12 -7.71 -4.16 -4.34
C ALA A 12 -7.53 -4.40 -2.83
N VAL A 13 -7.68 -5.66 -2.44
CA VAL A 13 -7.41 -6.13 -1.08
C VAL A 13 -6.56 -7.39 -1.17
N ARG A 14 -5.51 -7.49 -0.36
CA ARG A 14 -4.64 -8.67 -0.26
C ARG A 14 -4.42 -9.04 1.20
N THR A 15 -4.63 -10.31 1.52
CA THR A 15 -4.27 -10.86 2.83
C THR A 15 -2.93 -11.58 2.75
N LEU A 16 -1.95 -11.06 3.47
CA LEU A 16 -0.66 -11.67 3.77
C LEU A 16 -0.75 -12.38 5.14
N HIS A 17 0.27 -13.15 5.49
CA HIS A 17 0.34 -13.81 6.79
C HIS A 17 1.72 -13.63 7.45
N ARG A 18 1.73 -13.27 8.74
CA ARG A 18 2.88 -13.34 9.65
C ARG A 18 2.72 -14.58 10.51
N GLY A 19 3.30 -15.71 10.10
CA GLY A 19 2.93 -17.01 10.68
C GLY A 19 1.45 -17.30 10.39
N ASP A 20 0.65 -17.51 11.44
CA ASP A 20 -0.81 -17.70 11.33
C ASP A 20 -1.60 -16.37 11.44
N GLU A 21 -0.93 -15.25 11.70
CA GLU A 21 -1.58 -13.95 11.90
C GLU A 21 -1.83 -13.25 10.57
N PRO A 22 -3.08 -12.87 10.23
CA PRO A 22 -3.37 -12.18 8.99
C PRO A 22 -2.90 -10.73 9.01
N VAL A 23 -2.37 -10.28 7.87
CA VAL A 23 -2.06 -8.87 7.60
C VAL A 23 -2.75 -8.47 6.30
N THR A 24 -3.70 -7.55 6.39
CA THR A 24 -4.48 -7.08 5.25
C THR A 24 -3.84 -5.82 4.68
N VAL A 25 -3.61 -5.82 3.36
CA VAL A 25 -3.23 -4.64 2.58
C VAL A 25 -4.43 -4.24 1.72
N GLU A 26 -4.84 -2.99 1.82
CA GLU A 26 -5.90 -2.39 1.02
C GLU A 26 -5.31 -1.27 0.17
N ILE A 27 -5.63 -1.25 -1.12
CA ILE A 27 -5.23 -0.21 -2.06
C ILE A 27 -6.47 0.55 -2.50
N GLY A 28 -6.49 1.84 -2.26
CA GLY A 28 -7.56 2.72 -2.73
C GLY A 28 -7.39 3.12 -4.19
N ARG A 29 -8.44 3.69 -4.76
CA ARG A 29 -8.42 4.20 -6.14
C ARG A 29 -7.47 5.40 -6.25
N PRO A 30 -6.57 5.46 -7.26
CA PRO A 30 -5.83 6.67 -7.58
C PRO A 30 -6.78 7.84 -7.91
N ARG A 31 -6.51 9.02 -7.37
CA ARG A 31 -7.35 10.23 -7.53
C ARG A 31 -6.48 11.47 -7.78
N PRO A 32 -7.01 12.50 -8.46
CA PRO A 32 -6.30 13.77 -8.62
C PRO A 32 -5.84 14.35 -7.28
N TYR A 33 -4.61 14.85 -7.24
CA TYR A 33 -3.98 15.43 -6.06
C TYR A 33 -4.28 16.93 -5.97
N MET A 34 -5.33 17.27 -5.21
CA MET A 34 -5.75 18.67 -5.01
C MET A 34 -5.97 19.41 -6.35
N GLU A 35 -5.31 20.56 -6.54
CA GLU A 35 -5.38 21.40 -7.74
C GLU A 35 -4.18 21.15 -8.68
N SER A 36 -3.42 20.05 -8.52
CA SER A 36 -2.33 19.70 -9.43
C SER A 36 -2.77 18.70 -10.50
N GLU A 37 -1.93 18.51 -11.53
CA GLU A 37 -2.09 17.46 -12.54
C GLU A 37 -1.66 16.07 -12.03
N ASP A 38 -1.10 16.00 -10.82
CA ASP A 38 -0.64 14.75 -10.23
C ASP A 38 -1.81 13.93 -9.69
N PHE A 39 -1.52 12.66 -9.38
CA PHE A 39 -2.42 11.74 -8.74
C PHE A 39 -1.82 11.23 -7.45
N PHE A 40 -2.66 10.99 -6.45
CA PHE A 40 -2.29 10.17 -5.30
C PHE A 40 -3.03 8.85 -5.30
N CYS A 41 -2.42 7.84 -4.71
CA CYS A 41 -3.04 6.55 -4.46
C CYS A 41 -2.91 6.23 -2.96
N PRO A 42 -4.03 6.10 -2.22
CA PRO A 42 -4.00 5.78 -0.80
C PRO A 42 -3.89 4.27 -0.57
N PHE A 43 -3.32 3.88 0.56
CA PHE A 43 -3.25 2.49 1.02
C PHE A 43 -3.44 2.40 2.54
N ARG A 44 -3.81 1.20 2.99
CA ARG A 44 -3.84 0.81 4.40
C ARG A 44 -3.22 -0.57 4.57
N ILE A 45 -2.47 -0.76 5.64
CA ILE A 45 -1.99 -2.05 6.11
C ILE A 45 -2.53 -2.25 7.53
N THR A 46 -3.15 -3.40 7.79
CA THR A 46 -3.72 -3.76 9.09
C THR A 46 -3.33 -5.18 9.46
N GLY A 47 -2.58 -5.32 10.54
CA GLY A 47 -2.19 -6.58 11.15
C GLY A 47 -1.85 -6.40 12.62
N ILE A 48 -1.53 -7.50 13.30
CA ILE A 48 -1.02 -7.47 14.68
C ILE A 48 0.33 -6.75 14.67
N GLU A 49 0.43 -5.66 15.44
CA GLU A 49 1.62 -4.79 15.56
C GLU A 49 2.05 -4.07 14.28
N LEU A 50 1.27 -4.15 13.20
CA LEU A 50 1.48 -3.37 11.98
C LEU A 50 0.20 -2.64 11.58
N GLN A 51 0.16 -1.34 11.85
CA GLN A 51 -0.85 -0.43 11.33
C GLN A 51 -0.16 0.72 10.62
N GLU A 52 -0.37 0.82 9.31
CA GLU A 52 0.16 1.91 8.48
C GLU A 52 -0.96 2.37 7.55
N GLU A 53 -1.15 3.68 7.46
CA GLU A 53 -1.98 4.31 6.46
C GLU A 53 -1.14 5.37 5.76
N GLY A 54 -1.33 5.50 4.45
CA GLY A 54 -0.58 6.49 3.70
C GLY A 54 -1.03 6.59 2.27
N TYR A 55 -0.26 7.34 1.49
CA TYR A 55 -0.45 7.49 0.06
C TYR A 55 0.90 7.79 -0.58
N THR A 56 0.96 7.61 -1.89
CA THR A 56 2.06 8.14 -2.70
C THR A 56 1.50 9.01 -3.81
N VAL A 57 2.30 9.99 -4.26
CA VAL A 57 1.96 10.89 -5.36
C VAL A 57 2.78 10.51 -6.59
N GLY A 58 2.15 10.48 -7.76
CA GLY A 58 2.80 10.32 -9.05
C GLY A 58 2.18 11.25 -10.09
N VAL A 59 2.90 11.50 -11.18
CA VAL A 59 2.49 12.42 -12.25
C VAL A 59 1.23 11.96 -13.00
N ASP A 60 0.86 10.68 -12.84
CA ASP A 60 -0.39 10.12 -13.32
C ASP A 60 -0.90 9.00 -12.39
N SER A 61 -2.10 8.51 -12.66
CA SER A 61 -2.75 7.45 -11.88
C SER A 61 -1.96 6.12 -11.83
N VAL A 62 -1.23 5.79 -12.91
CA VAL A 62 -0.47 4.53 -13.02
C VAL A 62 0.82 4.63 -12.21
N GLN A 63 1.52 5.76 -12.29
CA GLN A 63 2.71 6.00 -11.49
C GLN A 63 2.35 6.07 -10.00
N ALA A 64 1.26 6.77 -9.65
CA ALA A 64 0.79 6.84 -8.26
C ALA A 64 0.49 5.45 -7.69
N LEU A 65 -0.19 4.59 -8.46
CA LEU A 65 -0.44 3.20 -8.08
C LEU A 65 0.86 2.40 -7.93
N THR A 66 1.76 2.50 -8.92
CA THR A 66 3.03 1.75 -8.91
C THR A 66 3.91 2.12 -7.72
N LEU A 67 3.99 3.42 -7.40
CA LEU A 67 4.70 3.91 -6.22
C LEU A 67 4.04 3.45 -4.93
N THR A 68 2.71 3.37 -4.88
CA THR A 68 1.99 2.84 -3.72
C THR A 68 2.30 1.36 -3.50
N LEU A 69 2.31 0.54 -4.56
CA LEU A 69 2.70 -0.86 -4.47
C LEU A 69 4.15 -1.01 -3.97
N ALA A 70 5.06 -0.15 -4.43
CA ALA A 70 6.44 -0.12 -3.95
C ALA A 70 6.54 0.30 -2.48
N ARG A 71 5.78 1.33 -2.07
CA ARG A 71 5.72 1.81 -0.69
C ARG A 71 5.22 0.73 0.26
N VAL A 72 4.20 -0.03 -0.13
CA VAL A 72 3.73 -1.19 0.64
C VAL A 72 4.85 -2.22 0.81
N GLY A 73 5.55 -2.57 -0.27
CA GLY A 73 6.67 -3.51 -0.21
C GLY A 73 7.79 -3.03 0.73
N ASP A 74 8.10 -1.73 0.70
CA ASP A 74 9.11 -1.13 1.59
C ASP A 74 8.66 -1.14 3.06
N VAL A 75 7.39 -0.82 3.36
CA VAL A 75 6.84 -0.88 4.72
C VAL A 75 6.91 -2.30 5.28
N LEU A 76 6.51 -3.30 4.49
CA LEU A 76 6.59 -4.71 4.89
C LEU A 76 8.05 -5.11 5.15
N ALA A 77 8.98 -4.74 4.28
CA ALA A 77 10.40 -5.05 4.45
C ALA A 77 11.02 -4.41 5.70
N VAL A 78 10.70 -3.14 5.99
CA VAL A 78 11.23 -2.40 7.15
C VAL A 78 10.64 -2.88 8.48
N SER A 79 9.43 -3.44 8.47
CA SER A 79 8.81 -3.96 9.70
C SER A 79 9.58 -5.10 10.39
N GLY A 80 10.56 -5.72 9.71
CA GLY A 80 11.43 -6.76 10.26
C GLY A 80 10.74 -8.12 10.46
N ASN A 81 9.46 -8.24 10.09
CA ASN A 81 8.71 -9.49 10.14
C ASN A 81 8.87 -10.31 8.86
N SER A 82 8.68 -11.63 8.97
CA SER A 82 8.55 -12.52 7.83
C SER A 82 7.08 -12.66 7.45
N TYR A 83 6.73 -12.23 6.23
CA TYR A 83 5.40 -12.40 5.68
C TYR A 83 5.37 -13.48 4.61
N SER A 84 4.19 -14.05 4.38
CA SER A 84 3.92 -14.92 3.25
C SER A 84 2.65 -14.52 2.51
N PHE A 85 2.61 -14.84 1.23
CA PHE A 85 1.42 -14.72 0.39
C PHE A 85 1.24 -16.03 -0.37
N LEU A 86 0.06 -16.66 -0.22
CA LEU A 86 -0.23 -17.97 -0.81
C LEU A 86 0.84 -19.03 -0.48
N GLY A 87 1.43 -18.96 0.72
CA GLY A 87 2.50 -19.85 1.19
C GLY A 87 3.90 -19.54 0.63
N GLY A 88 4.05 -18.54 -0.23
CA GLY A 88 5.33 -18.09 -0.78
C GLY A 88 5.90 -16.85 -0.10
N THR A 89 7.19 -16.57 -0.35
CA THR A 89 7.90 -15.36 0.13
C THR A 89 7.77 -14.17 -0.81
N ASP A 90 7.31 -14.40 -2.05
CA ASP A 90 6.94 -13.32 -2.96
C ASP A 90 5.59 -12.74 -2.55
N LEU A 91 5.62 -11.53 -1.98
CA LEU A 91 4.43 -10.84 -1.50
C LEU A 91 3.64 -10.16 -2.62
N GLY A 92 4.19 -10.15 -3.85
CA GLY A 92 3.62 -9.48 -5.01
C GLY A 92 3.60 -7.95 -4.87
N PHE A 93 4.52 -7.39 -4.06
CA PHE A 93 4.74 -5.96 -3.91
C PHE A 93 6.23 -5.66 -4.23
N PRO A 94 6.52 -4.81 -5.24
CA PRO A 94 7.89 -4.41 -5.54
C PRO A 94 8.48 -3.59 -4.38
N ARG A 95 9.79 -3.35 -4.40
CA ARG A 95 10.47 -2.45 -3.46
C ARG A 95 11.11 -1.31 -4.23
N SER A 96 11.16 -0.11 -3.65
CA SER A 96 11.83 1.04 -4.29
C SER A 96 13.35 0.88 -4.38
N SER A 97 13.90 -0.01 -3.56
CA SER A 97 15.33 -0.38 -3.50
C SER A 97 15.65 -1.71 -4.18
N GLY A 98 14.74 -2.23 -5.00
CA GLY A 98 14.83 -3.54 -5.66
C GLY A 98 15.33 -3.49 -7.10
#